data_AF-A0A225WWH9-F1
#
_entry.id   AF-A0A225WWH9-F1
#
_cell.length_a   1.000
_cell.length_b   1.000
_cell.length_c   1.000
_cell.angle_alpha   90.00
_cell.angle_beta   90.00
_cell.angle_gamma   90.00
#
_symmetry.space_group_name_H-M   'P 1'
#
loop_
_entity.id
_entity.type
_entity.pdbx_description
1 polymer ?
#
loop_
_entity_poly.entity_id
_entity_poly.type
_entity_poly.pdbx_seq_one_letter_code
_entity_poly.pdbx_strand_id
1 'polypeptide(L)'
;MYVYSIDTATVASVLGFSVRSLSRWYTRFRSTGNVSKSEPRTKTSRWSPEVCAFVRRYVENHPCFYFGELCYELQAIYKDSINV
;
A
#
# COMPACT_ATOMS: atom_id res chain seq x y z
N MET A 1 -7.37 13.14 -28.02
CA MET A 1 -7.55 11.72 -27.65
C MET A 1 -9.05 11.50 -27.58
N TYR A 2 -9.58 10.41 -28.13
CA TYR A 2 -11.03 10.24 -28.22
C TYR A 2 -11.51 9.15 -27.26
N VAL A 3 -12.57 9.44 -26.52
CA VAL A 3 -13.29 8.46 -25.69
C VAL A 3 -14.69 8.35 -26.28
N TYR A 4 -15.06 7.17 -26.80
CA TYR A 4 -16.32 6.96 -27.54
C TYR A 4 -16.58 8.00 -28.63
N SER A 5 -15.55 8.32 -29.43
CA SER A 5 -15.62 9.30 -30.52
C SER A 5 -15.84 10.76 -30.09
N ILE A 6 -15.79 11.05 -28.79
CA ILE A 6 -15.84 12.41 -28.23
C ILE A 6 -14.43 12.84 -27.86
N ASP A 7 -14.06 14.08 -28.17
CA ASP A 7 -12.76 14.60 -27.77
C ASP A 7 -12.67 14.75 -26.24
N THR A 8 -11.53 14.33 -25.70
CA THR A 8 -11.23 14.39 -24.27
C THR A 8 -11.31 15.79 -23.67
N ALA A 9 -11.06 16.87 -24.44
CA ALA A 9 -11.19 18.23 -23.93
C ALA A 9 -12.66 18.61 -23.72
N THR A 10 -13.57 18.14 -24.58
CA THR A 10 -15.02 18.32 -24.40
C THR A 10 -15.52 17.56 -23.19
N VAL A 11 -15.05 16.32 -22.99
CA VAL A 11 -15.41 15.54 -21.78
C VAL A 11 -14.85 16.21 -20.51
N ALA A 12 -13.63 16.75 -20.58
CA ALA A 12 -13.01 17.48 -19.49
C ALA A 12 -13.80 18.73 -19.08
N SER A 13 -14.28 19.52 -20.06
CA SER A 13 -15.06 20.72 -19.79
C SER A 13 -16.44 20.40 -19.23
N VAL A 14 -17.14 19.41 -19.80
CA VAL A 14 -18.48 19.01 -19.36
C VAL A 14 -18.47 18.42 -17.95
N LEU A 15 -17.48 17.59 -17.63
CA LEU A 15 -17.40 16.91 -16.33
C LEU A 15 -16.60 17.69 -15.28
N GLY A 16 -15.99 18.82 -15.65
CA GLY A 16 -15.17 19.65 -14.74
C GLY A 16 -13.86 18.98 -14.28
N PHE A 17 -13.34 18.00 -15.01
CA PHE A 17 -12.10 17.31 -14.68
C PHE A 17 -10.92 17.82 -15.51
N SER A 18 -9.71 17.73 -14.96
CA SER A 18 -8.52 18.02 -15.76
C SER A 18 -8.33 16.98 -16.88
N VAL A 19 -7.87 17.44 -18.05
CA VAL A 19 -7.52 16.57 -19.18
C VAL A 19 -6.50 15.50 -18.75
N ARG A 20 -5.52 15.86 -17.89
CA ARG A 20 -4.55 14.90 -17.36
C ARG A 20 -5.21 13.76 -16.57
N SER A 21 -6.22 14.07 -15.74
CA SER A 21 -6.95 13.06 -14.98
C SER A 21 -7.67 12.08 -15.91
N LEU A 22 -8.35 12.60 -16.93
CA LEU A 22 -9.03 11.79 -17.94
C LEU A 22 -8.07 10.92 -18.74
N SER A 23 -6.92 11.47 -19.17
CA SER A 23 -5.88 10.68 -19.84
C SER A 23 -5.36 9.56 -18.95
N ARG A 24 -5.08 9.84 -17.66
CA ARG A 24 -4.62 8.80 -16.71
C ARG A 24 -5.67 7.71 -16.51
N TRP A 25 -6.93 8.08 -16.35
CA TRP A 25 -8.04 7.14 -16.18
C TRP A 25 -8.28 6.29 -17.41
N TYR A 26 -8.22 6.88 -18.60
CA TYR A 26 -8.35 6.13 -19.84
C TYR A 26 -7.23 5.12 -20.03
N THR A 27 -5.97 5.53 -19.81
CA THR A 27 -4.83 4.61 -19.90
C THR A 27 -5.00 3.45 -18.90
N ARG A 28 -5.45 3.75 -17.69
CA ARG A 28 -5.76 2.73 -16.66
C ARG A 28 -6.88 1.81 -17.09
N PHE A 29 -7.96 2.35 -17.64
CA PHE A 29 -9.09 1.56 -18.16
C PHE A 29 -8.63 0.63 -19.29
N ARG A 30 -7.79 1.11 -20.20
CA ARG A 30 -7.23 0.30 -21.29
C ARG A 30 -6.32 -0.83 -20.80
N SER A 31 -5.62 -0.65 -19.68
CA SER A 31 -4.73 -1.67 -19.13
C SER A 31 -5.40 -2.65 -18.17
N THR A 32 -6.36 -2.20 -17.36
CA THR A 32 -6.95 -3.01 -16.27
C THR A 32 -8.45 -3.30 -16.45
N GLY A 33 -9.10 -2.71 -17.45
CA GLY A 33 -10.55 -2.81 -17.66
C GLY A 33 -11.39 -2.01 -16.64
N ASN A 34 -10.76 -1.31 -15.69
CA ASN A 34 -11.44 -0.50 -14.68
C ASN A 34 -10.69 0.80 -14.36
N VAL A 35 -11.41 1.79 -13.83
CA VAL A 35 -10.84 3.06 -13.35
C VAL A 35 -10.79 3.11 -11.81
N SER A 36 -11.30 2.06 -11.15
CA SER A 36 -11.36 1.95 -9.70
C SER A 36 -9.99 2.11 -9.06
N LYS A 37 -9.98 2.58 -7.81
CA LYS A 37 -8.75 2.60 -7.02
C LYS A 37 -8.17 1.18 -7.03
N SER A 38 -6.88 1.08 -7.29
CA SER A 38 -6.17 -0.20 -7.12
C SER A 38 -6.33 -0.58 -5.67
N GLU A 39 -6.49 -1.88 -5.42
CA GLU A 39 -6.30 -2.39 -4.07
C GLU A 39 -5.01 -1.79 -3.50
N PRO A 40 -5.04 -1.31 -2.25
CA PRO A 40 -3.84 -0.80 -1.62
C PRO A 40 -2.78 -1.88 -1.74
N ARG A 41 -1.62 -1.53 -2.35
CA ARG A 41 -0.49 -2.46 -2.44
C ARG A 41 -0.29 -3.03 -1.04
N THR A 42 -0.30 -4.36 -0.95
CA THR A 42 0.04 -5.07 0.29
C THR A 42 1.40 -4.54 0.73
N LYS A 43 1.39 -3.75 1.82
CA LYS A 43 2.62 -3.21 2.40
C LYS A 43 3.35 -4.42 2.98
N THR A 44 4.30 -4.95 2.22
CA THR A 44 5.20 -5.98 2.72
C THR A 44 6.11 -5.32 3.75
N SER A 45 6.03 -5.78 4.99
CA SER A 45 6.99 -5.39 6.02
C SER A 45 8.39 -5.78 5.55
N ARG A 46 9.41 -4.98 5.93
CA ARG A 46 10.81 -5.42 5.82
C ARG A 46 11.09 -6.65 6.68
N TRP A 47 10.31 -6.82 7.75
CA TRP A 47 10.43 -7.92 8.69
C TRP A 47 9.69 -9.16 8.19
N SER A 48 10.25 -10.33 8.46
CA SER A 48 9.60 -11.59 8.15
C SER A 48 8.23 -11.69 8.85
N PRO A 49 7.28 -12.43 8.28
CA PRO A 49 5.97 -12.65 8.91
C PRO A 49 6.07 -13.20 10.33
N GLU A 50 7.10 -14.02 10.61
CA GLU A 50 7.37 -14.62 11.91
C GLU A 50 7.71 -13.58 12.97
N VAL A 51 8.60 -12.63 12.65
CA VAL A 51 8.93 -11.52 13.55
C VAL A 51 7.69 -10.66 13.82
N CYS A 52 6.90 -10.36 12.79
CA CYS A 52 5.66 -9.60 12.98
C CYS A 52 4.61 -10.34 13.82
N ALA A 53 4.56 -11.67 13.75
CA ALA A 53 3.68 -12.49 14.57
C ALA A 53 4.14 -12.53 16.03
N PHE A 54 5.45 -12.63 16.26
CA PHE A 54 6.05 -12.57 17.59
C PHE A 54 5.74 -11.24 18.28
N VAL A 55 6.01 -10.11 17.62
CA VAL A 55 5.75 -8.77 18.18
C VAL A 55 4.27 -8.62 18.56
N ARG A 56 3.35 -9.09 17.71
CA ARG A 56 1.91 -9.05 18.03
C ARG A 56 1.59 -9.83 19.31
N ARG A 57 2.07 -11.07 19.43
CA ARG A 57 1.85 -11.90 20.64
C ARG A 57 2.49 -11.29 21.88
N TYR A 58 3.67 -10.69 21.75
CA TYR A 58 4.36 -10.03 22.85
C TYR A 58 3.56 -8.84 23.37
N VAL A 59 3.05 -7.99 22.47
CA VAL A 59 2.21 -6.83 22.84
C VAL A 59 0.89 -7.27 23.48
N GLU A 60 0.28 -8.35 23.01
CA GLU A 60 -0.95 -8.91 23.59
C GLU A 60 -0.72 -9.46 25.01
N ASN A 61 0.41 -10.12 25.25
CA ASN A 61 0.75 -10.70 26.56
C ASN A 61 1.28 -9.66 27.56
N HIS A 62 1.88 -8.57 27.06
CA HIS A 62 2.48 -7.51 27.86
C HIS A 62 1.86 -6.16 27.46
N PRO A 63 0.73 -5.76 28.06
CA PRO A 63 0.09 -4.47 27.73
C PRO A 63 0.90 -3.25 28.19
N CYS A 64 1.84 -3.44 29.12
CA CYS A 64 2.78 -2.43 29.58
C CYS A 64 4.20 -3.01 29.53
N PHE A 65 4.99 -2.57 28.57
CA PHE A 65 6.39 -2.94 28.41
C PHE A 65 7.19 -1.74 27.90
N TYR A 66 8.49 -1.75 28.14
CA TYR A 66 9.39 -0.78 27.54
C TYR A 66 9.86 -1.26 26.18
N PHE A 67 10.01 -0.34 25.23
CA PHE A 67 10.51 -0.68 23.88
C PHE A 67 11.87 -1.40 23.92
N GLY A 68 12.73 -1.07 24.90
CA GLY A 68 14.01 -1.75 25.10
C GLY A 68 13.88 -3.24 25.43
N GLU A 69 12.86 -3.64 26.18
CA GLU A 69 12.60 -5.05 26.54
C GLU A 69 12.20 -5.84 25.29
N LEU A 70 11.33 -5.27 24.45
CA LEU A 70 10.95 -5.87 23.18
C LEU A 70 12.16 -6.03 22.24
N CYS A 71 13.04 -5.02 22.17
CA CYS A 71 14.27 -5.11 21.39
C CYS A 71 15.20 -6.21 21.90
N TYR A 72 15.33 -6.35 23.22
CA TYR A 72 16.15 -7.39 23.83
C TYR A 72 15.63 -8.80 23.50
N GLU A 73 14.32 -9.02 23.64
CA GLU A 73 13.66 -10.29 23.32
C GLU A 73 13.76 -10.62 21.83
N LEU A 74 13.55 -9.63 20.96
CA LEU A 74 13.72 -9.79 19.52
C LEU A 74 15.17 -10.17 19.16
N GLN A 75 16.16 -9.53 19.78
CA GLN A 75 17.56 -9.84 19.55
C GLN A 75 17.94 -11.22 20.11
N ALA A 76 17.36 -11.63 21.24
CA ALA A 76 17.60 -12.95 21.83
C ALA A 76 17.13 -14.08 20.90
N ILE A 77 15.96 -13.90 20.27
CA ILE A 77 15.30 -14.94 19.47
C ILE A 77 15.74 -14.91 18.00
N TYR A 78 15.90 -13.71 17.42
CA TYR A 78 16.10 -13.51 15.98
C TYR A 78 17.50 -12.98 15.63
N LYS A 79 18.50 -13.18 16.50
CA LYS A 79 19.88 -12.67 16.40
C LYS A 79 20.49 -12.68 14.99
N ASP A 80 20.18 -13.69 14.18
CA ASP A 80 20.70 -13.87 12.81
C ASP A 80 19.76 -13.40 11.68
N SER A 81 18.47 -13.21 11.98
CA SER A 81 17.42 -12.80 11.02
C SER A 81 17.13 -11.29 11.07
N ILE A 82 17.70 -10.57 12.03
CA ILE A 82 17.79 -9.10 12.05
C ILE A 82 19.10 -8.66 11.36
N ASN A 83 19.37 -9.13 10.15
CA ASN A 83 20.35 -8.47 9.29
C ASN A 83 19.64 -7.30 8.61
N VAL A 84 19.65 -6.15 9.29
CA VAL A 84 19.34 -4.84 8.71
C VAL A 84 20.51 -4.38 7.86
#